data_AF-A0A172TMT0-F1
#
_entry.id   AF-A0A172TMT0-F1
#
_cell.length_a   1.000
_cell.length_b   1.000
_cell.length_c   1.000
_cell.angle_alpha   90.00
_cell.angle_beta   90.00
_cell.angle_gamma   90.00
#
_symmetry.space_group_name_H-M   'P 1'
#
loop_
_entity.id
_entity.type
_entity.pdbx_description
1 polymer ?
#
loop_
_entity_poly.entity_id
_entity_poly.type
_entity_poly.pdbx_seq_one_letter_code
_entity_poly.pdbx_strand_id
1 'polypeptide(L)'
;MGIVIPFHIYKIKETNVHFTSLKVKKVFEYKGYPHFAPCMPIRNDMQWYSDPEREFGVWIVNQSEHPIFINLSMDMGWSGLVFRSTAPFYENTNVHSRKMREHLAWIVDDHGYGQYGVVEDNGNLWVPSVKPPTWKPVTT
;
A
#
# COMPACT_ATOMS: atom_id res chain seq x y z
N MET A 1 -20.89 -9.79 -52.42
CA MET A 1 -20.23 -10.67 -51.43
C MET A 1 -19.82 -9.82 -50.25
N GLY A 2 -20.49 -10.00 -49.12
CA GLY A 2 -20.15 -9.40 -47.83
C GLY A 2 -20.59 -10.40 -46.77
N ILE A 3 -19.63 -11.00 -46.08
CA ILE A 3 -19.87 -12.06 -45.10
C ILE A 3 -20.34 -11.39 -43.81
N VAL A 4 -21.57 -11.70 -43.41
CA VAL A 4 -22.14 -11.34 -42.11
C VAL A 4 -21.76 -12.46 -41.13
N ILE A 5 -21.02 -12.13 -40.08
CA ILE A 5 -20.69 -13.06 -39.00
C ILE A 5 -21.83 -12.99 -37.96
N PRO A 6 -22.51 -14.10 -37.63
CA PRO A 6 -23.58 -14.07 -36.64
C PRO A 6 -23.03 -14.02 -35.21
N PHE A 7 -23.29 -12.92 -34.51
CA PHE A 7 -23.14 -12.84 -33.05
C PHE A 7 -24.20 -13.73 -32.39
N HIS A 8 -23.75 -14.76 -31.66
CA HIS A 8 -24.62 -15.53 -30.78
C HIS A 8 -24.87 -14.72 -29.50
N ILE A 9 -26.07 -14.17 -29.37
CA ILE A 9 -26.56 -13.56 -28.13
C ILE A 9 -26.97 -14.71 -27.20
N TYR A 10 -26.13 -15.02 -26.21
CA TYR A 10 -26.57 -15.87 -25.10
C TYR A 10 -27.40 -15.03 -24.13
N LYS A 11 -28.69 -15.38 -24.02
CA LYS A 11 -29.62 -14.87 -23.02
C LYS A 11 -29.16 -15.37 -21.65
N ILE A 12 -28.42 -14.57 -20.89
CA ILE A 12 -28.10 -14.88 -19.49
C ILE A 12 -29.39 -14.67 -18.70
N LYS A 13 -29.91 -15.76 -18.12
CA LYS A 13 -31.05 -15.71 -17.19
C LYS A 13 -30.69 -14.79 -16.03
N GLU A 14 -31.57 -13.81 -15.78
CA GLU A 14 -31.56 -12.95 -14.60
C GLU A 14 -31.46 -13.81 -13.34
N THR A 15 -30.25 -13.92 -12.81
CA THR A 15 -30.06 -14.30 -11.43
C THR A 15 -30.09 -13.01 -10.65
N ASN A 16 -31.05 -12.89 -9.73
CA ASN A 16 -31.08 -11.87 -8.69
C ASN A 16 -29.83 -12.05 -7.81
N VAL A 17 -28.68 -11.60 -8.32
CA VAL A 17 -27.46 -11.47 -7.53
C VAL A 17 -27.64 -10.21 -6.73
N HIS A 18 -28.19 -10.36 -5.52
CA HIS A 18 -27.96 -9.38 -4.48
C HIS A 18 -26.44 -9.32 -4.28
N PHE A 19 -25.81 -8.25 -4.80
CA PHE A 19 -24.50 -7.83 -4.35
C PHE A 19 -24.65 -7.33 -2.92
N THR A 20 -24.75 -8.25 -1.96
CA THR A 20 -24.37 -7.93 -0.59
C THR A 20 -22.91 -7.54 -0.65
N SER A 21 -22.64 -6.25 -0.39
CA SER A 21 -21.31 -5.76 -0.06
C SER A 21 -20.64 -6.79 0.84
N LEU A 22 -19.70 -7.55 0.28
CA LEU A 22 -18.85 -8.44 1.05
C LEU A 22 -18.05 -7.50 1.94
N LYS A 23 -18.52 -7.28 3.17
CA LYS A 23 -17.70 -6.79 4.28
C LYS A 23 -16.55 -7.78 4.40
N VAL A 24 -15.48 -7.54 3.65
CA VAL A 24 -14.23 -8.29 3.72
C VAL A 24 -13.83 -8.27 5.19
N LYS A 25 -13.70 -9.47 5.71
CA LYS A 25 -13.87 -9.80 7.11
C LYS A 25 -12.75 -9.15 7.93
N LYS A 26 -13.13 -8.46 9.02
CA LYS A 26 -12.34 -7.83 10.12
C LYS A 26 -11.29 -8.71 10.83
N VAL A 27 -10.82 -9.79 10.22
CA VAL A 27 -9.97 -10.81 10.87
C VAL A 27 -8.51 -10.35 11.00
N PHE A 28 -8.12 -9.29 10.30
CA PHE A 28 -6.74 -8.80 10.24
C PHE A 28 -6.45 -7.65 11.21
N GLU A 29 -7.45 -7.26 12.02
CA GLU A 29 -7.37 -6.20 13.02
C GLU A 29 -7.01 -6.80 14.39
N TYR A 30 -6.08 -6.17 15.10
CA TYR A 30 -5.80 -6.47 16.51
C TYR A 30 -6.40 -5.37 17.39
N LYS A 31 -6.53 -5.64 18.69
CA LYS A 31 -7.11 -4.68 19.64
C LYS A 31 -6.32 -3.36 19.59
N GLY A 32 -7.02 -2.28 19.25
CA GLY A 32 -6.44 -0.93 19.20
C GLY A 32 -5.93 -0.48 17.83
N TYR A 33 -5.99 -1.33 16.80
CA TYR A 33 -5.76 -0.89 15.43
C TYR A 33 -6.84 0.12 14.99
N PRO A 34 -6.50 1.17 14.20
CA PRO A 34 -5.17 1.55 13.73
C PRO A 34 -4.37 2.44 14.70
N HIS A 35 -4.95 2.83 15.84
CA HIS A 35 -4.37 3.80 16.77
C HIS A 35 -3.07 3.34 17.45
N PHE A 36 -2.89 2.03 17.62
CA PHE A 36 -1.71 1.45 18.25
C PHE A 36 -1.00 0.51 17.28
N ALA A 37 0.32 0.47 17.33
CA ALA A 37 1.15 -0.46 16.57
C ALA A 37 0.95 -1.92 17.03
N PRO A 38 1.22 -2.92 16.16
CA PRO A 38 1.03 -4.33 16.51
C PRO A 38 2.13 -4.87 17.45
N CYS A 39 3.27 -4.20 17.50
CA CYS A 39 4.48 -4.59 18.23
C CYS A 39 5.35 -3.36 18.54
N MET A 40 6.47 -3.58 19.23
CA MET A 40 7.57 -2.61 19.25
C MET A 40 8.25 -2.54 17.88
N PRO A 41 8.81 -1.39 17.48
CA PRO A 41 9.47 -1.27 16.19
C PRO A 41 10.69 -2.19 16.09
N ILE A 42 10.86 -2.84 14.94
CA ILE A 42 12.02 -3.73 14.67
C ILE A 42 13.31 -2.91 14.53
N ARG A 43 13.21 -1.70 13.97
CA ARG A 43 14.31 -0.74 13.84
C ARG A 43 14.00 0.54 14.61
N ASN A 44 15.03 1.22 15.11
CA ASN A 44 14.86 2.46 15.87
C ASN A 44 14.31 3.65 15.06
N ASP A 45 14.38 3.58 13.73
CA ASP A 45 13.88 4.62 12.81
C ASP A 45 12.46 4.36 12.30
N MET A 46 11.82 3.27 12.74
CA MET A 46 10.42 2.99 12.41
C MET A 46 9.46 3.85 13.23
N GLN A 47 8.51 4.49 12.56
CA GLN A 47 7.47 5.31 13.18
C GLN A 47 6.10 4.73 12.86
N TRP A 48 5.23 4.58 13.87
CA TRP A 48 3.87 4.13 13.63
C TRP A 48 3.03 5.28 13.06
N TYR A 49 2.56 5.11 11.83
CA TYR A 49 1.62 6.02 11.20
C TYR A 49 0.22 5.44 11.30
N SER A 50 -0.73 6.25 11.73
CA SER A 50 -2.15 5.90 11.76
C SER A 50 -2.97 6.98 11.07
N ASP A 51 -3.86 6.58 10.18
CA ASP A 51 -4.92 7.40 9.61
C ASP A 51 -6.28 6.87 10.11
N PRO A 52 -6.85 7.48 11.17
CA PRO A 52 -8.13 7.06 11.71
C PRO A 52 -9.30 7.28 10.76
N GLU A 53 -9.24 8.27 9.87
CA GLU A 53 -10.32 8.56 8.92
C GLU A 53 -10.40 7.48 7.83
N ARG A 54 -9.24 6.94 7.43
CA ARG A 54 -9.12 5.84 6.48
C ARG A 54 -9.02 4.47 7.14
N GLU A 55 -9.15 4.41 8.47
CA GLU A 55 -9.15 3.20 9.29
C GLU A 55 -7.91 2.29 9.12
N PHE A 56 -6.72 2.85 8.88
CA PHE A 56 -5.51 2.03 8.74
C PHE A 56 -4.27 2.61 9.41
N GLY A 57 -3.32 1.71 9.71
CA GLY A 57 -2.02 2.08 10.25
C GLY A 57 -0.92 1.17 9.71
N VAL A 58 0.28 1.74 9.60
CA VAL A 58 1.47 1.05 9.11
C VAL A 58 2.72 1.69 9.70
N TRP A 59 3.80 0.91 9.80
CA TRP A 59 5.11 1.47 10.05
C TRP A 59 5.60 2.33 8.88
N ILE A 60 6.34 3.39 9.19
CA ILE A 60 7.08 4.20 8.23
C ILE A 60 8.57 4.07 8.52
N VAL A 61 9.35 3.76 7.49
CA VAL A 61 10.82 3.92 7.51
C VAL A 61 11.13 5.06 6.55
N ASN A 62 11.43 6.23 7.08
CA ASN A 62 11.68 7.42 6.27
C ASN A 62 13.17 7.73 6.19
N GLN A 63 13.78 7.47 5.02
CA GLN A 63 15.20 7.73 4.79
C GLN A 63 15.47 9.12 4.19
N SER A 64 14.41 9.92 3.96
CA SER A 64 14.54 11.30 3.51
C SER A 64 14.67 12.29 4.67
N GLU A 65 15.05 13.52 4.35
CA GLU A 65 15.02 14.65 5.28
C GLU A 65 13.62 15.27 5.42
N HIS A 66 12.64 14.80 4.65
CA HIS A 66 11.29 15.35 4.63
C HIS A 66 10.47 14.86 5.83
N PRO A 67 9.58 15.69 6.40
CA PRO A 67 8.65 15.25 7.42
C PRO A 67 7.69 14.19 6.87
N ILE A 68 7.02 13.44 7.76
CA ILE A 68 5.95 12.52 7.36
C ILE A 68 4.71 13.33 6.97
N PHE A 69 4.32 13.27 5.70
CA PHE A 69 3.10 13.88 5.17
C PHE A 69 2.61 13.08 3.95
N ILE A 70 1.30 13.13 3.71
CA ILE A 70 0.72 12.56 2.49
C ILE A 70 0.81 13.59 1.38
N ASN A 71 1.47 13.24 0.28
CA ASN A 71 1.37 14.01 -0.95
C ASN A 71 0.16 13.55 -1.78
N LEU A 72 -0.83 14.43 -1.93
CA LEU A 72 -2.08 14.14 -2.63
C LEU A 72 -1.98 14.29 -4.16
N SER A 73 -0.88 14.83 -4.71
CA SER A 73 -0.69 14.91 -6.16
C SER A 73 -0.54 13.54 -6.82
N MET A 74 -0.21 12.50 -6.04
CA MET A 74 0.06 11.14 -6.51
C MET A 74 1.18 11.09 -7.57
N ASP A 75 2.19 11.94 -7.45
CA ASP A 75 3.35 11.93 -8.35
C ASP A 75 4.06 10.57 -8.29
N MET A 76 4.05 9.85 -9.42
CA MET A 76 4.65 8.52 -9.50
C MET A 76 6.18 8.58 -9.63
N GLY A 77 6.84 7.59 -9.03
CA GLY A 77 8.27 7.36 -9.15
C GLY A 77 8.62 6.44 -10.33
N TRP A 78 9.63 5.59 -10.14
CA TRP A 78 10.10 4.64 -11.16
C TRP A 78 9.17 3.44 -11.40
N SER A 79 8.08 3.31 -10.64
CA SER A 79 7.11 2.23 -10.72
C SER A 79 5.74 2.76 -10.32
N GLY A 80 4.66 2.15 -10.82
CA GLY A 80 3.29 2.49 -10.43
C GLY A 80 2.93 2.16 -8.97
N LEU A 81 3.87 1.58 -8.23
CA LEU A 81 3.76 1.31 -6.78
C LEU A 81 4.56 2.31 -5.94
N VAL A 82 5.30 3.22 -6.57
CA VAL A 82 6.22 4.16 -5.93
C VAL A 82 5.69 5.57 -6.15
N PHE A 83 5.56 6.33 -5.08
CA PHE A 83 4.93 7.65 -5.11
C PHE A 83 5.74 8.64 -4.28
N ARG A 84 5.80 9.89 -4.72
CA ARG A 84 6.48 10.97 -4.01
C ARG A 84 5.71 11.40 -2.77
N SER A 85 5.67 10.55 -1.76
CA SER A 85 4.93 10.74 -0.51
C SER A 85 5.66 10.03 0.63
N THR A 86 5.92 10.75 1.72
CA THR A 86 6.57 10.19 2.91
C THR A 86 5.60 9.44 3.81
N ALA A 87 4.29 9.56 3.58
CA ALA A 87 3.23 8.77 4.18
C ALA A 87 2.40 8.02 3.12
N PRO A 88 1.82 6.85 3.45
CA PRO A 88 0.94 6.11 2.56
C PRO A 88 -0.42 6.81 2.37
N PHE A 89 -1.01 6.68 1.19
CA PHE A 89 -2.34 7.20 0.85
C PHE A 89 -3.44 6.14 0.94
N TYR A 90 -3.11 4.85 0.97
CA TYR A 90 -4.08 3.76 1.10
C TYR A 90 -3.53 2.67 1.98
N GLU A 91 -4.39 1.81 2.53
CA GLU A 91 -3.97 0.58 3.17
C GLU A 91 -3.48 -0.44 2.12
N ASN A 92 -2.43 -1.20 2.44
CA ASN A 92 -2.05 -2.36 1.65
C ASN A 92 -3.09 -3.48 1.82
N THR A 93 -3.80 -3.82 0.75
CA THR A 93 -4.88 -4.82 0.76
C THR A 93 -4.39 -6.27 0.79
N ASN A 94 -3.09 -6.51 0.60
CA ASN A 94 -2.49 -7.85 0.64
C ASN A 94 -2.05 -8.29 2.05
N VAL A 95 -2.55 -7.60 3.08
CA VAL A 95 -2.21 -7.89 4.47
C VAL A 95 -3.21 -8.88 5.04
N HIS A 96 -2.74 -10.09 5.31
CA HIS A 96 -3.61 -11.21 5.71
C HIS A 96 -3.39 -11.72 7.14
N SER A 97 -2.53 -11.06 7.92
CA SER A 97 -2.32 -11.41 9.33
C SER A 97 -1.71 -10.26 10.13
N ARG A 98 -1.91 -10.29 11.46
CA ARG A 98 -1.19 -9.41 12.39
C ARG A 98 0.33 -9.52 12.20
N LYS A 99 0.86 -10.74 12.07
CA LYS A 99 2.30 -10.96 11.89
C LYS A 99 2.85 -10.24 10.66
N MET A 100 2.11 -10.21 9.55
CA MET A 100 2.51 -9.42 8.39
C MET A 100 2.56 -7.92 8.69
N ARG A 101 1.63 -7.38 9.50
CA ARG A 101 1.64 -5.96 9.90
C ARG A 101 2.82 -5.58 10.79
N GLU A 102 3.37 -6.52 11.55
CA GLU A 102 4.57 -6.29 12.37
C GLU A 102 5.78 -5.93 11.50
N HIS A 103 5.85 -6.50 10.30
CA HIS A 103 6.94 -6.28 9.34
C HIS A 103 6.60 -5.30 8.21
N LEU A 104 5.32 -5.10 7.90
CA LEU A 104 4.91 -4.24 6.80
C LEU A 104 5.24 -2.77 7.11
N ALA A 105 5.91 -2.12 6.17
CA ALA A 105 6.25 -0.70 6.26
C ALA A 105 5.99 0.05 4.95
N TRP A 106 5.70 1.34 5.07
CA TRP A 106 5.88 2.33 4.02
C TRP A 106 7.34 2.78 4.06
N ILE A 107 8.12 2.38 3.06
CA ILE A 107 9.57 2.61 3.00
C ILE A 107 9.81 3.76 2.04
N VAL A 108 10.38 4.85 2.55
CA VAL A 108 10.64 6.08 1.82
C VAL A 108 12.13 6.20 1.56
N ASP A 109 12.49 6.42 0.29
CA ASP A 109 13.88 6.66 -0.10
C ASP A 109 14.37 8.06 0.31
N ASP A 110 15.64 8.32 0.05
CA ASP A 110 16.33 9.58 0.30
C ASP A 110 15.72 10.80 -0.43
N HIS A 111 14.92 10.59 -1.48
CA HIS A 111 14.28 11.62 -2.28
C HIS A 111 12.79 11.82 -1.94
N GLY A 112 12.28 11.15 -0.91
CA GLY A 112 10.88 11.25 -0.50
C GLY A 112 9.91 10.38 -1.31
N TYR A 113 10.41 9.37 -2.02
CA TYR A 113 9.57 8.41 -2.74
C TYR A 113 9.32 7.17 -1.89
N GLY A 114 8.05 6.94 -1.56
CA GLY A 114 7.58 5.85 -0.74
C GLY A 114 6.95 4.71 -1.53
N GLN A 115 7.08 3.50 -1.00
CA GLN A 115 6.33 2.32 -1.43
C GLN A 115 6.12 1.35 -0.25
N TYR A 116 5.17 0.44 -0.39
CA TYR A 116 5.03 -0.66 0.56
C TYR A 116 6.19 -1.65 0.43
N GLY A 117 6.73 -2.07 1.57
CA GLY A 117 7.78 -3.07 1.70
C GLY A 117 7.71 -3.81 3.03
N VAL A 118 8.77 -4.54 3.32
CA VAL A 118 8.90 -5.39 4.51
C VAL A 118 10.19 -5.04 5.24
N VAL A 119 10.11 -4.94 6.56
CA VAL A 119 11.27 -4.89 7.46
C VAL A 119 11.47 -6.30 8.05
N GLU A 120 12.56 -6.95 7.68
CA GLU A 120 12.92 -8.26 8.19
C GLU A 120 13.31 -8.20 9.68
N ASP A 121 13.29 -9.34 10.39
CA ASP A 121 13.67 -9.43 11.82
C ASP A 121 15.08 -8.88 12.12
N ASN A 122 16.00 -8.95 11.14
CA ASN A 122 17.36 -8.42 11.24
C ASN A 122 17.45 -6.90 10.94
N GLY A 123 16.33 -6.24 10.65
CA GLY A 123 16.25 -4.83 10.28
C GLY A 123 16.49 -4.53 8.80
N ASN A 124 16.71 -5.53 7.94
CA ASN A 124 16.85 -5.29 6.50
C ASN A 124 15.53 -4.84 5.88
N LEU A 125 15.65 -4.05 4.82
CA LEU A 125 14.52 -3.52 4.06
C LEU A 125 14.38 -4.31 2.76
N TRP A 126 13.18 -4.81 2.50
CA TRP A 126 12.80 -5.38 1.22
C TRP A 126 11.68 -4.56 0.58
N VAL A 127 11.84 -4.22 -0.69
CA VAL A 127 10.84 -3.51 -1.50
C VAL A 127 10.58 -4.24 -2.81
N PRO A 128 9.34 -4.23 -3.34
CA PRO A 128 9.00 -4.89 -4.59
C PRO A 128 9.57 -4.16 -5.81
N SER A 129 9.70 -2.83 -5.77
CA SER A 129 10.21 -2.02 -6.88
C SER A 129 11.54 -1.35 -6.51
N VAL A 130 12.66 -1.98 -6.83
CA VAL A 130 14.00 -1.40 -6.62
C VAL A 130 14.22 -0.20 -7.54
N LYS A 131 14.79 0.88 -7.00
CA LYS A 131 15.11 2.10 -7.74
C LYS A 131 16.20 1.83 -8.79
N PRO A 132 15.94 2.07 -10.09
CA PRO A 132 16.98 1.93 -11.11
C PRO A 132 18.08 2.98 -10.91
N PRO A 133 19.37 2.63 -11.07
CA PRO A 133 20.47 3.60 -10.93
C PRO A 133 20.40 4.79 -11.89
N THR A 134 19.70 4.62 -13.02
CA THR A 134 19.53 5.65 -14.06
C THR A 134 18.32 6.55 -13.84
N TRP A 135 17.45 6.22 -12.88
CA TRP A 135 16.25 7.01 -12.61
C TRP A 135 16.62 8.33 -11.92
N LYS A 136 15.92 9.39 -12.30
CA LYS A 136 16.09 10.72 -11.73
C LYS A 136 14.75 11.24 -11.21
N PRO A 137 14.75 11.89 -10.02
CA PRO A 137 13.55 12.51 -9.49
C PRO A 137 13.08 13.63 -10.42
N VAL A 138 11.76 13.84 -10.44
CA VAL A 138 11.18 15.00 -11.12
C VAL A 138 11.46 16.22 -10.23
N THR A 139 12.50 16.98 -10.57
CA THR A 139 12.75 18.29 -9.96
C THR A 139 11.63 19.24 -10.38
N THR A 140 10.87 19.71 -9.40
CA THR A 140 9.85 20.76 -9.55
C THR A 140 10.47 22.11 -9.22
#